data_AF-A0A7J5GPW1-F1
#
_entry.id   AF-A0A7J5GPW1-F1
#
_cell.length_a   1.000
_cell.length_b   1.000
_cell.length_c   1.000
_cell.angle_alpha   90.00
_cell.angle_beta   90.00
_cell.angle_gamma   90.00
#
_symmetry.space_group_name_H-M   'P 1'
#
loop_
_entity.id
_entity.type
_entity.pdbx_description
1 polymer ?
#
loop_
_entity_poly.entity_id
_entity_poly.type
_entity_poly.pdbx_seq_one_letter_code
_entity_poly.pdbx_strand_id
1 'polypeptide(L)'
;LVGSPHWDQDLHLVAESPLEGFNNIMYTLHFYAATHKQELRDRAEAAWEKGIPIFVSECAGMECTGDGPLDIPEWTRWVEWLESKKISWVNWSISDKNETCSMILPRANKNGGWDESLIKPAGRQSRKFIRQYNSHIYKNKE
;
A
#
# COMPACT_ATOMS: atom_id res chain seq x y z
N LEU A 1 10.94 -11.08 0.42
CA LEU A 1 10.79 -9.62 0.32
C LEU A 1 11.98 -8.99 1.04
N VAL A 2 12.69 -8.07 0.41
CA VAL A 2 13.91 -7.44 0.95
C VAL A 2 13.76 -5.93 0.96
N GLY A 3 14.04 -5.32 2.11
CA GLY A 3 13.98 -3.88 2.31
C GLY A 3 15.06 -3.09 1.59
N SER A 4 14.92 -1.78 1.58
CA SER A 4 15.94 -0.84 1.13
C SER A 4 16.06 0.34 2.12
N PRO A 5 17.17 1.10 2.09
CA PRO A 5 17.31 2.27 2.95
C PRO A 5 16.17 3.30 2.82
N HIS A 6 16.11 4.20 3.80
CA HIS A 6 15.09 5.24 3.91
C HIS A 6 13.66 4.68 3.91
N TRP A 7 13.39 3.77 4.86
CA TRP A 7 12.06 3.16 5.05
C TRP A 7 11.54 2.52 3.76
N ASP A 8 12.35 1.67 3.12
CA ASP A 8 12.01 0.99 1.88
C ASP A 8 11.66 1.95 0.72
N GLN A 9 12.42 3.02 0.53
CA GLN A 9 12.18 4.00 -0.56
C GLN A 9 13.30 4.07 -1.59
N ASP A 10 14.48 3.53 -1.28
CA ASP A 10 15.68 3.66 -2.11
C ASP A 10 15.79 2.55 -3.16
N LEU A 11 14.70 2.30 -3.88
CA LEU A 11 14.68 1.33 -5.00
C LEU A 11 15.68 1.66 -6.11
N HIS A 12 16.10 2.91 -6.25
CA HIS A 12 17.14 3.30 -7.18
C HIS A 12 18.49 2.63 -6.83
N LEU A 13 18.82 2.43 -5.55
CA LEU A 13 20.04 1.72 -5.13
C LEU A 13 19.94 0.23 -5.43
N VAL A 14 18.76 -0.36 -5.17
CA VAL A 14 18.46 -1.76 -5.53
C VAL A 14 18.60 -1.97 -7.04
N ALA A 15 18.15 -1.01 -7.85
CA ALA A 15 18.22 -1.10 -9.29
C ALA A 15 19.65 -1.07 -9.84
N GLU A 16 20.61 -0.48 -9.11
CA GLU A 16 22.04 -0.49 -9.47
C GLU A 16 22.78 -1.74 -8.97
N SER A 17 22.31 -2.36 -7.89
CA SER A 17 22.97 -3.52 -7.30
C SER A 17 21.95 -4.50 -6.67
N PRO A 18 21.18 -5.22 -7.49
CA PRO A 18 20.26 -6.24 -6.99
C PRO A 18 21.03 -7.45 -6.47
N LEU A 19 20.43 -8.21 -5.54
CA LEU A 19 20.94 -9.49 -5.09
C LEU A 19 21.00 -10.51 -6.23
N GLU A 20 22.18 -11.10 -6.43
CA GLU A 20 22.44 -12.11 -7.45
C GLU A 20 22.50 -13.53 -6.86
N GLY A 21 22.26 -14.55 -7.68
CA GLY A 21 22.36 -15.96 -7.27
C GLY A 21 21.15 -16.50 -6.51
N PHE A 22 20.09 -15.70 -6.33
CA PHE A 22 18.84 -16.10 -5.68
C PHE A 22 17.67 -16.04 -6.66
N ASN A 23 16.71 -16.96 -6.51
CA ASN A 23 15.42 -16.90 -7.19
C ASN A 23 14.33 -16.41 -6.23
N ASN A 24 13.22 -15.92 -6.78
CA ASN A 24 12.04 -15.49 -6.01
C ASN A 24 12.31 -14.39 -4.98
N ILE A 25 13.19 -13.44 -5.32
CA ILE A 25 13.40 -12.22 -4.55
C ILE A 25 12.56 -11.10 -5.15
N MET A 26 11.91 -10.33 -4.27
CA MET A 26 11.28 -9.05 -4.59
C MET A 26 11.69 -8.03 -3.53
N TYR A 27 11.68 -6.77 -3.92
CA TYR A 27 12.11 -5.64 -3.09
C TYR A 27 10.92 -4.83 -2.63
N THR A 28 10.96 -4.38 -1.40
CA THR A 28 9.84 -3.64 -0.81
C THR A 28 9.89 -2.16 -1.16
N LEU A 29 8.70 -1.60 -1.33
CA LEU A 29 8.46 -0.17 -1.40
C LEU A 29 7.44 0.20 -0.34
N HIS A 30 7.72 1.19 0.51
CA HIS A 30 6.73 1.77 1.41
C HIS A 30 6.39 3.19 1.01
N PHE A 31 5.10 3.54 1.08
CA PHE A 31 4.65 4.91 0.83
C PHE A 31 3.41 5.28 1.62
N TYR A 32 3.25 6.58 1.82
CA TYR A 32 2.13 7.20 2.52
C TYR A 32 1.70 8.37 1.66
N ALA A 33 0.54 8.27 1.00
CA ALA A 33 0.22 9.09 -0.16
C ALA A 33 0.13 10.60 0.15
N ALA A 34 -0.20 11.01 1.37
CA ALA A 34 -0.19 12.45 1.67
C ALA A 34 1.24 13.01 1.80
N THR A 35 2.24 12.17 2.06
CA THR A 35 3.66 12.55 2.17
C THR A 35 4.44 12.27 0.89
N HIS A 36 4.32 11.05 0.36
CA HIS A 36 5.14 10.55 -0.73
C HIS A 36 4.32 10.53 -2.02
N LYS A 37 4.70 11.36 -2.98
CA LYS A 37 3.88 11.67 -4.15
C LYS A 37 4.51 11.19 -5.44
N GLN A 38 4.54 12.05 -6.46
CA GLN A 38 5.03 11.73 -7.78
C GLN A 38 6.53 11.38 -7.75
N GLU A 39 7.33 12.04 -6.91
CA GLU A 39 8.76 11.83 -6.84
C GLU A 39 9.14 10.40 -6.42
N LEU A 40 8.41 9.81 -5.46
CA LEU A 40 8.64 8.42 -5.07
C LEU A 40 8.06 7.44 -6.10
N ARG A 41 6.93 7.78 -6.74
CA ARG A 41 6.40 6.98 -7.87
C ARG A 41 7.37 6.94 -9.04
N ASP A 42 7.96 8.06 -9.43
CA ASP A 42 8.91 8.14 -10.55
C ASP A 42 10.14 7.28 -10.28
N ARG A 43 10.62 7.29 -9.03
CA ARG A 43 11.71 6.42 -8.60
C ARG A 43 11.34 4.94 -8.68
N ALA A 44 10.13 4.59 -8.24
CA ALA A 44 9.63 3.22 -8.30
C ALA A 44 9.41 2.76 -9.75
N GLU A 45 8.92 3.64 -10.62
CA GLU A 45 8.78 3.42 -12.07
C GLU A 45 10.15 3.14 -12.71
N ALA A 46 11.15 3.98 -12.45
CA ALA A 46 12.50 3.77 -13.00
C ALA A 46 13.14 2.44 -12.55
N ALA A 47 12.90 2.01 -11.31
CA ALA A 47 13.35 0.69 -10.84
C ALA A 47 12.56 -0.45 -11.50
N TRP A 48 11.24 -0.30 -11.66
CA TRP A 48 10.39 -1.26 -12.35
C TRP A 48 10.79 -1.43 -13.83
N GLU A 49 11.09 -0.33 -14.53
CA GLU A 49 11.57 -0.34 -15.92
C GLU A 49 12.92 -1.05 -16.08
N LYS A 50 13.77 -1.05 -15.03
CA LYS A 50 15.02 -1.82 -14.95
C LYS A 50 14.79 -3.30 -14.62
N GLY A 51 13.55 -3.76 -14.51
CA GLY A 51 13.21 -5.15 -14.26
C GLY A 51 13.26 -5.56 -12.79
N ILE A 52 13.30 -4.61 -11.86
CA ILE A 52 13.29 -4.92 -10.42
C ILE A 52 11.89 -5.41 -10.00
N PRO A 53 11.77 -6.61 -9.41
CA PRO A 53 10.50 -7.10 -8.90
C PRO A 53 10.11 -6.35 -7.62
N ILE A 54 9.07 -5.53 -7.68
CA ILE A 54 8.62 -4.68 -6.55
C ILE A 54 7.39 -5.31 -5.87
N PHE A 55 7.35 -5.26 -4.54
CA PHE A 55 6.18 -5.57 -3.72
C PHE A 55 5.96 -4.44 -2.71
N VAL A 56 4.80 -3.78 -2.70
CA VAL A 56 4.49 -2.78 -1.67
C VAL A 56 4.00 -3.48 -0.41
N SER A 57 4.89 -3.78 0.53
CA SER A 57 4.52 -4.52 1.74
C SER A 57 3.83 -3.64 2.79
N GLU A 58 3.89 -2.32 2.63
CA GLU A 58 3.18 -1.37 3.47
C GLU A 58 2.84 -0.10 2.67
N CYS A 59 1.58 0.34 2.73
CA CYS A 59 1.20 1.64 2.21
C CYS A 59 -0.05 2.20 2.90
N ALA A 60 -0.22 3.53 2.88
CA ALA A 60 -1.45 4.16 3.36
C ALA A 60 -1.78 5.50 2.71
N GLY A 61 -3.03 5.96 2.86
CA GLY A 61 -3.55 7.14 2.15
C GLY A 61 -3.31 8.49 2.84
N MET A 62 -2.71 8.51 4.02
CA MET A 62 -2.43 9.71 4.84
C MET A 62 -0.93 10.00 4.90
N GLU A 63 -0.48 10.79 5.86
CA GLU A 63 0.92 11.15 6.05
C GLU A 63 1.73 9.99 6.66
N CYS A 64 3.04 10.01 6.47
CA CYS A 64 3.96 8.97 6.96
C CYS A 64 4.05 8.86 8.49
N THR A 65 3.43 9.78 9.22
CA THR A 65 3.28 9.72 10.68
C THR A 65 2.26 8.67 11.13
N GLY A 66 1.47 8.12 10.20
CA GLY A 66 0.32 7.26 10.48
C GLY A 66 -0.96 8.04 10.79
N ASP A 67 -0.90 9.37 10.76
CA ASP A 67 -2.03 10.26 11.03
C ASP A 67 -2.11 11.39 9.99
N GLY A 68 -2.92 12.41 10.27
CA GLY A 68 -3.11 13.55 9.39
C GLY A 68 -4.16 13.32 8.30
N PRO A 69 -4.38 14.29 7.41
CA PRO A 69 -5.42 14.21 6.39
C PRO A 69 -5.13 13.10 5.38
N LEU A 70 -6.20 12.49 4.88
CA LEU A 70 -6.14 11.60 3.71
C LEU A 70 -5.97 12.42 2.43
N ASP A 71 -5.03 12.03 1.57
CA ASP A 71 -4.91 12.51 0.19
C ASP A 71 -5.49 11.47 -0.76
N ILE A 72 -6.82 11.44 -0.88
CA ILE A 72 -7.54 10.46 -1.72
C ILE A 72 -7.14 10.53 -3.20
N PRO A 73 -6.97 11.73 -3.83
CA PRO A 73 -6.47 11.81 -5.19
C PRO A 73 -5.09 11.17 -5.37
N GLU A 74 -4.14 11.43 -4.46
CA GLU A 74 -2.80 10.85 -4.53
C GLU A 74 -2.83 9.34 -4.24
N TRP A 75 -3.63 8.90 -3.28
CA TRP A 75 -3.85 7.47 -2.99
C TRP A 75 -4.41 6.73 -4.20
N THR A 76 -5.33 7.36 -4.95
CA THR A 76 -5.89 6.80 -6.19
C THR A 76 -4.81 6.65 -7.26
N ARG A 77 -3.98 7.68 -7.48
CA ARG A 77 -2.85 7.62 -8.44
C ARG A 77 -1.88 6.48 -8.12
N TRP A 78 -1.56 6.30 -6.84
CA TRP A 78 -0.71 5.19 -6.39
C TRP A 78 -1.34 3.84 -6.70
N VAL A 79 -2.59 3.60 -6.28
CA VAL A 79 -3.27 2.30 -6.50
C VAL A 79 -3.41 2.00 -8.00
N GLU A 80 -3.82 2.97 -8.82
CA GLU A 80 -3.93 2.77 -10.27
C GLU A 80 -2.59 2.41 -10.91
N TRP A 81 -1.50 3.07 -10.49
CA TRP A 81 -0.16 2.75 -10.96
C TRP A 81 0.23 1.31 -10.58
N LEU A 82 0.07 0.93 -9.30
CA LEU A 82 0.39 -0.42 -8.80
C LEU A 82 -0.37 -1.51 -9.58
N GLU A 83 -1.67 -1.31 -9.77
CA GLU A 83 -2.53 -2.24 -10.50
C GLU A 83 -2.14 -2.33 -11.98
N SER A 84 -1.80 -1.21 -12.62
CA SER A 84 -1.33 -1.20 -14.02
C SER A 84 -0.05 -2.01 -14.22
N LYS A 85 0.84 -2.01 -13.22
CA LYS A 85 2.13 -2.71 -13.22
C LYS A 85 2.08 -4.10 -12.60
N LYS A 86 0.89 -4.53 -12.11
CA LYS A 86 0.67 -5.79 -11.37
C LYS A 86 1.56 -5.92 -10.13
N ILE A 87 1.80 -4.79 -9.45
CA ILE A 87 2.56 -4.75 -8.20
C ILE A 87 1.58 -5.02 -7.05
N SER A 88 1.87 -6.04 -6.26
CA SER A 88 1.09 -6.35 -5.05
C SER A 88 1.28 -5.28 -3.99
N TRP A 89 0.22 -4.98 -3.23
CA TRP A 89 0.24 -3.97 -2.18
C TRP A 89 -0.55 -4.38 -0.93
N VAL A 90 -0.10 -3.92 0.23
CA VAL A 90 -0.71 -4.21 1.54
C VAL A 90 -0.92 -2.91 2.31
N ASN A 91 -2.17 -2.64 2.70
CA ASN A 91 -2.51 -1.39 3.37
C ASN A 91 -2.33 -1.46 4.89
N TRP A 92 -1.66 -0.44 5.44
CA TRP A 92 -1.53 -0.21 6.88
C TRP A 92 -2.74 0.58 7.42
N SER A 93 -3.48 0.12 8.44
CA SER A 93 -3.44 -1.20 9.09
C SER A 93 -4.79 -1.61 9.70
N ILE A 94 -4.97 -2.92 9.92
CA ILE A 94 -6.04 -3.43 10.78
C ILE A 94 -5.64 -3.18 12.24
N SER A 95 -6.01 -2.00 12.73
CA SER A 95 -5.81 -1.52 14.09
C SER A 95 -7.03 -0.69 14.49
N ASP A 96 -7.29 -0.64 15.79
CA ASP A 96 -8.36 0.15 16.39
C ASP A 96 -7.83 1.40 17.11
N LYS A 97 -6.51 1.66 17.05
CA LYS A 97 -5.87 2.85 17.62
C LYS A 97 -6.53 4.12 17.08
N ASN A 98 -6.63 5.15 17.93
CA ASN A 98 -7.23 6.41 17.54
C ASN A 98 -6.29 7.30 16.72
N GLU A 99 -6.05 6.90 15.47
CA GLU A 99 -5.27 7.60 14.45
C GLU A 99 -5.89 7.36 13.07
N THR A 100 -5.44 8.09 12.04
CA THR A 100 -6.04 8.01 10.70
C THR A 100 -5.76 6.70 9.96
N CYS A 101 -4.57 6.09 10.08
CA CYS A 101 -4.23 4.87 9.36
C CYS A 101 -4.94 3.60 9.85
N SER A 102 -5.41 3.61 11.09
CA SER A 102 -6.21 2.53 11.66
C SER A 102 -7.52 2.36 10.87
N MET A 103 -7.81 1.15 10.42
CA MET A 103 -8.99 0.89 9.57
C MET A 103 -10.31 0.84 10.34
N ILE A 104 -10.29 0.59 11.65
CA ILE A 104 -11.49 0.35 12.46
C ILE A 104 -11.53 1.26 13.69
N LEU A 105 -12.73 1.48 14.23
CA LEU A 105 -12.94 2.25 15.47
C LEU A 105 -12.53 1.42 16.70
N PRO A 106 -12.11 2.07 17.82
CA PRO A 106 -11.79 1.39 19.09
C PRO A 106 -12.86 0.43 19.64
N ARG A 107 -14.12 0.62 19.24
CA ARG A 107 -15.26 -0.22 19.66
C ARG A 107 -15.51 -1.44 18.74
N ALA A 108 -14.70 -1.64 17.71
CA ALA A 108 -14.86 -2.72 16.75
C ALA A 108 -14.43 -4.07 17.35
N ASN A 109 -15.12 -5.15 16.97
CA ASN A 109 -14.80 -6.49 17.48
C ASN A 109 -13.52 -7.03 16.84
N LYS A 110 -12.55 -7.51 17.65
CA LYS A 110 -11.30 -8.10 17.16
C LYS A 110 -11.46 -9.31 16.23
N ASN A 111 -12.62 -9.98 16.26
CA ASN A 111 -12.91 -11.16 15.43
C ASN A 111 -13.55 -10.81 14.07
N GLY A 112 -13.71 -9.53 13.73
CA GLY A 112 -14.35 -9.09 12.49
C GLY A 112 -15.87 -8.91 12.62
N GLY A 113 -16.58 -8.98 11.49
CA GLY A 113 -18.03 -8.72 11.43
C GLY A 113 -18.40 -7.23 11.50
N TRP A 114 -17.49 -6.35 11.04
CA TRP A 114 -17.68 -4.90 11.09
C TRP A 114 -18.68 -4.44 10.03
N ASP A 115 -19.71 -3.74 10.47
CA ASP A 115 -20.52 -2.90 9.59
C ASP A 115 -19.77 -1.59 9.22
N GLU A 116 -20.28 -0.86 8.23
CA GLU A 116 -19.66 0.39 7.74
C GLU A 116 -19.53 1.49 8.82
N SER A 117 -20.32 1.45 9.90
CA SER A 117 -20.22 2.40 11.02
C SER A 117 -19.02 2.14 11.94
N LEU A 118 -18.41 0.96 11.83
CA LEU A 118 -17.22 0.55 12.58
C LEU A 118 -15.92 0.76 11.80
N ILE A 119 -16.02 1.01 10.50
CA ILE A 119 -14.87 1.20 9.61
C ILE A 119 -14.58 2.70 9.49
N LYS A 120 -13.33 3.09 9.72
CA LYS A 120 -12.86 4.49 9.59
C LYS A 120 -12.78 4.92 8.12
N PRO A 121 -12.72 6.24 7.82
CA PRO A 121 -12.59 6.73 6.45
C PRO A 121 -11.45 6.08 5.64
N ALA A 122 -10.26 5.92 6.24
CA ALA A 122 -9.12 5.24 5.61
C ALA A 122 -9.46 3.77 5.27
N GLY A 123 -10.02 3.03 6.23
CA GLY A 123 -10.46 1.65 6.03
C GLY A 123 -11.51 1.48 4.94
N ARG A 124 -12.48 2.40 4.84
CA ARG A 124 -13.48 2.39 3.75
C ARG A 124 -12.83 2.58 2.39
N GLN A 125 -11.88 3.50 2.28
CA GLN A 125 -11.17 3.73 1.02
C GLN A 125 -10.33 2.52 0.59
N SER A 126 -9.55 1.95 1.51
CA SER A 126 -8.75 0.76 1.21
C SER A 126 -9.62 -0.44 0.86
N ARG A 127 -10.69 -0.67 1.62
CA ARG A 127 -11.69 -1.72 1.33
C ARG A 127 -12.32 -1.55 -0.06
N LYS A 128 -12.64 -0.32 -0.46
CA LYS A 128 -13.18 -0.03 -1.79
C LYS A 128 -12.22 -0.50 -2.89
N PHE A 129 -10.95 -0.09 -2.83
CA PHE A 129 -9.97 -0.49 -3.83
C PHE A 129 -9.71 -2.00 -3.84
N ILE A 130 -9.51 -2.60 -2.67
CA ILE A 130 -9.30 -4.06 -2.55
C ILE A 130 -10.45 -4.83 -3.19
N ARG A 131 -11.71 -4.42 -2.94
CA ARG A 131 -12.88 -5.09 -3.54
C ARG A 131 -13.02 -4.84 -5.03
N GLN A 132 -12.69 -3.64 -5.50
CA GLN A 132 -12.74 -3.28 -6.91
C GLN A 132 -11.79 -4.15 -7.73
N TYR A 133 -10.50 -4.19 -7.35
CA TYR A 133 -9.47 -4.92 -8.10
C TYR A 133 -9.53 -6.44 -7.87
N ASN A 134 -10.12 -6.89 -6.76
CA ASN A 134 -10.38 -8.31 -6.52
C ASN A 134 -11.84 -8.73 -6.78
N SER A 135 -12.58 -8.00 -7.61
CA SER A 135 -14.02 -8.25 -7.82
C SER A 135 -14.33 -9.68 -8.26
N HIS A 136 -13.43 -10.35 -8.98
CA HIS A 136 -13.55 -11.74 -9.39
C HIS A 136 -13.66 -12.73 -8.21
N ILE A 137 -13.06 -12.42 -7.05
CA ILE A 137 -13.17 -13.22 -5.82
C ILE A 137 -14.57 -13.10 -5.20
N TYR A 138 -15.20 -11.94 -5.37
CA TYR A 138 -16.48 -11.63 -4.72
C TYR A 138 -17.70 -11.96 -5.57
N LYS A 139 -17.57 -12.08 -6.89
CA LYS A 139 -18.67 -12.42 -7.81
C LYS A 139 -19.17 -13.87 -7.68
N ASN A 140 -18.38 -14.79 -7.12
CA ASN A 140 -18.74 -16.20 -6.98
C ASN A 140 -19.32 -16.55 -5.60
N LYS A 141 -19.82 -15.56 -4.84
CA LYS A 141 -20.38 -15.76 -3.48
C LYS A 141 -21.88 -15.45 -3.38
N GLU A 142 -22.55 -15.27 -4.52
CA GLU A 142 -24.01 -15.24 -4.66
C GLU A 142 -24.49 -16.56 -5.27
#